data_AF-D5PE65-F1
#
_entry.id   AF-D5PE65-F1
#
_cell.length_a   1.000
_cell.length_b   1.000
_cell.length_c   1.000
_cell.angle_alpha   90.00
_cell.angle_beta   90.00
_cell.angle_gamma   90.00
#
_symmetry.space_group_name_H-M   'P 1'
#
loop_
_entity.id
_entity.type
_entity.pdbx_description
1 polymer ?
#
loop_
_entity_poly.entity_id
_entity_poly.type
_entity_poly.pdbx_seq_one_letter_code
_entity_poly.pdbx_strand_id
1 'polypeptide(L)'
;MEGKIDMAARRQVANKLRGQYRKALKADKSKILDRVVSTTGMGRSTARRMLTGPRLPDPAEQVDRRTLRPRGFSDDARALLEYVWALMGMPCGKYLVVMVGLWLPLLAESGDLDRPFATEAASAELKAMSAATLDRYLKPALGQDAHQGHLDDQTVAAAA
;
A
#
# COMPACT_ATOMS: atom_id res chain seq x y z
N MET A 1 -28.79 -18.95 -12.68
CA MET A 1 -27.36 -18.72 -12.36
C MET A 1 -26.99 -17.35 -12.94
N GLU A 2 -27.39 -16.27 -12.27
CA GLU A 2 -27.12 -14.91 -12.78
C GLU A 2 -25.65 -14.56 -12.54
N GLY A 3 -24.92 -14.36 -13.64
CA GLY A 3 -23.53 -13.94 -13.62
C GLY A 3 -23.36 -12.71 -12.74
N LYS A 4 -22.37 -12.75 -11.84
CA LYS A 4 -22.03 -11.62 -10.98
C LYS A 4 -21.69 -10.42 -11.87
N ILE A 5 -22.64 -9.50 -12.02
CA ILE A 5 -22.42 -8.25 -12.72
C ILE A 5 -21.30 -7.50 -12.00
N ASP A 6 -20.26 -7.16 -12.74
CA ASP A 6 -19.11 -6.43 -12.21
C ASP A 6 -19.54 -5.06 -11.65
N MET A 7 -18.81 -4.58 -10.65
CA MET A 7 -19.10 -3.30 -9.99
C MET A 7 -18.97 -2.12 -10.94
N ALA A 8 -18.13 -2.18 -11.98
CA ALA A 8 -18.06 -1.16 -13.01
C ALA A 8 -19.39 -1.07 -13.78
N ALA A 9 -19.91 -2.22 -14.23
CA ALA A 9 -21.19 -2.29 -14.94
C ALA A 9 -22.37 -1.82 -14.06
N ARG A 10 -22.37 -2.17 -12.77
CA ARG A 10 -23.37 -1.66 -11.80
C ARG A 10 -23.32 -0.14 -11.66
N ARG A 11 -22.13 0.45 -11.60
CA ARG A 11 -21.93 1.91 -11.55
C ARG A 11 -22.40 2.59 -12.84
N GLN A 12 -22.14 2.00 -14.01
CA GLN A 12 -22.56 2.53 -15.30
C GLN A 12 -24.10 2.58 -15.42
N VAL A 13 -24.79 1.49 -15.05
CA VAL A 13 -26.27 1.43 -15.04
C VAL A 13 -26.85 2.50 -14.09
N ALA A 14 -26.30 2.63 -12.89
CA ALA A 14 -26.74 3.65 -11.93
C ALA A 14 -26.49 5.08 -12.46
N ASN A 15 -25.31 5.34 -13.05
CA ASN A 15 -24.97 6.65 -13.61
C ASN A 15 -25.89 7.06 -14.78
N LYS A 16 -26.28 6.10 -15.64
CA LYS A 16 -27.20 6.35 -16.76
C LYS A 16 -28.62 6.71 -16.30
N LEU A 17 -29.13 6.02 -15.28
CA LEU A 17 -30.50 6.22 -14.76
C LEU A 17 -30.60 7.35 -13.72
N ARG A 18 -29.47 7.83 -13.19
CA ARG A 18 -29.41 8.91 -12.20
C ARG A 18 -30.08 10.20 -12.66
N GLY A 19 -29.84 10.61 -13.91
CA GLY A 19 -30.44 11.83 -14.47
C GLY A 19 -31.96 11.77 -14.49
N GLN A 20 -32.50 10.61 -14.88
CA GLN A 20 -33.94 10.33 -14.90
C GLN A 20 -34.51 10.25 -13.47
N TYR A 21 -33.81 9.56 -12.56
CA TYR A 21 -34.23 9.44 -11.16
C TYR A 21 -34.33 10.79 -10.44
N ARG A 22 -33.41 11.72 -10.73
CA ARG A 22 -33.42 13.06 -10.12
C ARG A 22 -34.59 13.92 -10.60
N LYS A 23 -34.94 13.83 -11.89
CA LYS A 23 -36.04 14.58 -12.51
C LYS A 23 -37.42 13.93 -12.31
N ALA A 24 -37.45 12.65 -11.95
CA ALA A 24 -38.66 11.87 -11.82
C ALA A 24 -39.55 12.29 -10.62
N LEU A 25 -40.87 12.15 -10.82
CA LEU A 25 -41.90 12.25 -9.77
C LEU A 25 -41.85 11.03 -8.85
N LYS A 26 -42.56 11.07 -7.71
CA LYS A 26 -42.52 10.02 -6.67
C LYS A 26 -42.86 8.63 -7.22
N ALA A 27 -43.86 8.54 -8.12
CA ALA A 27 -44.25 7.28 -8.75
C ALA A 27 -43.16 6.74 -9.69
N ASP A 28 -42.57 7.59 -10.53
CA ASP A 28 -41.56 7.17 -11.51
C ASP A 28 -40.21 6.83 -10.85
N LYS A 29 -39.89 7.47 -9.72
CA LYS A 29 -38.71 7.12 -8.90
C LYS A 29 -38.77 5.67 -8.42
N SER A 30 -39.95 5.17 -8.04
CA SER A 30 -40.10 3.78 -7.60
C SER A 30 -39.83 2.80 -8.75
N LYS A 31 -40.40 3.05 -9.94
CA LYS A 31 -40.17 2.24 -11.15
C LYS A 31 -38.71 2.23 -11.58
N ILE A 32 -38.04 3.38 -11.54
CA ILE A 32 -36.61 3.49 -11.87
C ILE A 32 -35.77 2.69 -10.87
N LEU A 33 -36.13 2.73 -9.58
CA LEU A 33 -35.43 1.99 -8.53
C LEU A 33 -35.63 0.47 -8.69
N ASP A 34 -36.85 0.02 -8.99
CA ASP A 34 -37.16 -1.39 -9.24
C ASP A 34 -36.39 -1.93 -10.45
N ARG A 35 -36.31 -1.12 -11.52
CA ARG A 35 -35.51 -1.43 -12.71
C ARG A 35 -34.02 -1.55 -12.41
N VAL A 36 -33.46 -0.69 -11.56
CA VAL A 36 -32.04 -0.78 -11.17
C VAL A 36 -31.79 -2.05 -10.35
N VAL A 37 -32.67 -2.36 -9.41
CA VAL A 37 -32.56 -3.57 -8.57
C VAL A 37 -32.61 -4.83 -9.42
N SER A 38 -33.57 -4.94 -10.34
CA SER A 38 -33.69 -6.10 -11.23
C SER A 38 -32.52 -6.24 -12.20
N THR A 39 -32.00 -5.11 -12.72
CA THR A 39 -30.90 -5.13 -13.71
C THR A 39 -29.54 -5.43 -13.07
N THR A 40 -29.32 -5.02 -11.81
CA THR A 40 -27.97 -5.07 -11.19
C THR A 40 -27.82 -6.11 -10.09
N GLY A 41 -28.95 -6.66 -9.61
CA GLY A 41 -29.00 -7.55 -8.44
C GLY A 41 -28.61 -6.85 -7.13
N MET A 42 -28.52 -5.52 -7.10
CA MET A 42 -28.15 -4.77 -5.90
C MET A 42 -29.37 -4.56 -4.98
N GLY A 43 -29.13 -4.54 -3.67
CA GLY A 43 -30.15 -4.18 -2.69
C GLY A 43 -30.73 -2.78 -2.95
N ARG A 44 -32.02 -2.61 -2.65
CA ARG A 44 -32.78 -1.36 -2.88
C ARG A 44 -32.14 -0.14 -2.21
N SER A 45 -31.56 -0.31 -1.02
CA SER A 45 -30.84 0.74 -0.29
C SER A 45 -29.57 1.20 -1.03
N THR A 46 -28.79 0.25 -1.54
CA THR A 46 -27.59 0.50 -2.34
C THR A 46 -27.93 1.19 -3.65
N ALA A 47 -28.94 0.70 -4.38
CA ALA A 47 -29.40 1.32 -5.62
C ALA A 47 -29.86 2.77 -5.39
N ARG A 48 -30.64 3.03 -4.33
CA ARG A 48 -31.05 4.39 -3.95
C ARG A 48 -29.84 5.28 -3.65
N ARG A 49 -28.87 4.79 -2.86
CA ARG A 49 -27.65 5.55 -2.52
C ARG A 49 -26.86 5.96 -3.77
N MET A 50 -26.71 5.04 -4.74
CA MET A 50 -26.01 5.32 -6.00
C MET A 50 -26.76 6.31 -6.89
N LEU A 51 -28.09 6.29 -6.91
CA LEU A 51 -28.91 7.22 -7.69
C LEU A 51 -29.01 8.62 -7.05
N THR A 52 -28.97 8.72 -5.72
CA THR A 52 -29.05 10.01 -5.02
C THR A 52 -27.67 10.69 -4.92
N GLY A 53 -26.60 9.92 -4.72
CA GLY A 53 -25.24 10.41 -4.51
C GLY A 53 -24.60 11.14 -5.70
N PRO A 54 -23.33 11.59 -5.57
CA PRO A 54 -22.55 12.11 -6.68
C PRO A 54 -22.40 11.06 -7.80
N ARG A 55 -22.04 11.49 -9.01
CA ARG A 55 -21.73 10.54 -10.10
C ARG A 55 -20.55 9.69 -9.64
N LEU A 56 -20.68 8.37 -9.68
CA LEU A 56 -19.58 7.50 -9.30
C LEU A 56 -18.54 7.49 -10.44
N PRO A 57 -17.26 7.78 -10.15
CA PRO A 57 -16.21 7.64 -11.15
C PRO A 57 -16.07 6.17 -11.56
N ASP A 58 -15.56 5.97 -12.77
CA ASP A 58 -15.19 4.64 -13.22
C ASP A 58 -14.16 4.06 -12.24
N PRO A 59 -14.28 2.79 -11.79
CA PRO A 59 -13.24 2.15 -10.99
C PRO A 59 -11.83 2.33 -11.55
N ALA A 60 -11.67 2.38 -12.88
CA ALA A 60 -10.38 2.59 -13.54
C ALA A 60 -9.83 4.02 -13.39
N GLU A 61 -10.70 5.02 -13.21
CA GLU A 61 -10.33 6.44 -13.06
C GLU A 61 -10.16 6.85 -11.60
N GLN A 62 -10.40 5.92 -10.66
CA GLN A 62 -10.38 6.21 -9.24
C GLN A 62 -8.93 6.28 -8.73
N VAL A 63 -8.35 7.47 -8.80
CA VAL A 63 -7.04 7.75 -8.18
C VAL A 63 -7.19 7.72 -6.66
N ASP A 64 -6.39 6.89 -5.97
CA ASP A 64 -6.30 6.92 -4.52
C ASP A 64 -5.68 8.26 -4.09
N ARG A 65 -6.53 9.16 -3.59
CA ARG A 65 -6.13 10.50 -3.12
C ARG A 65 -5.64 10.51 -1.67
N ARG A 66 -5.39 9.35 -1.06
CA ARG A 66 -4.79 9.30 0.27
C ARG A 66 -3.46 10.03 0.25
N THR A 67 -3.40 11.16 0.95
CA THR A 67 -2.16 11.88 1.18
C THR A 67 -1.28 11.02 2.07
N LEU A 68 -0.27 10.39 1.46
CA LEU A 68 0.80 9.76 2.22
C LEU A 68 1.50 10.86 3.00
N ARG A 69 1.74 10.63 4.29
CA ARG A 69 2.50 11.55 5.14
C ARG A 69 3.84 11.84 4.46
N PRO A 70 4.26 13.13 4.32
CA PRO A 70 5.53 13.46 3.69
C PRO A 70 6.66 12.70 4.40
N ARG A 71 7.50 12.02 3.60
CA ARG A 71 8.62 11.23 4.11
C ARG A 71 9.68 12.21 4.60
N GLY A 72 10.05 12.10 5.87
CA GLY A 72 11.03 13.00 6.49
C GLY A 72 12.49 12.62 6.22
N PHE A 73 12.73 11.51 5.54
CA PHE A 73 14.06 10.95 5.27
C PHE A 73 14.12 10.49 3.81
N SER A 74 15.30 10.62 3.21
CA SER A 74 15.55 10.25 1.81
C SER A 74 15.32 8.76 1.56
N ASP A 75 15.02 8.40 0.32
CA ASP A 75 14.88 6.99 -0.06
C ASP A 75 16.25 6.27 0.02
N ASP A 76 17.36 6.98 -0.19
CA ASP A 76 18.73 6.46 -0.03
C ASP A 76 19.03 6.06 1.42
N ALA A 77 18.65 6.87 2.41
CA ALA A 77 18.80 6.53 3.82
C ALA A 77 18.00 5.29 4.24
N ARG A 78 16.89 5.01 3.54
CA ARG A 78 16.04 3.84 3.78
C ARG A 78 16.63 2.58 3.14
N ALA A 79 17.12 2.69 1.92
CA ALA A 79 17.87 1.60 1.28
C ALA A 79 19.13 1.25 2.08
N LEU A 80 19.86 2.26 2.57
CA LEU A 80 21.01 2.07 3.45
C LEU A 80 20.62 1.38 4.76
N LEU A 81 19.50 1.80 5.38
CA LEU A 81 18.96 1.18 6.58
C LEU A 81 18.64 -0.31 6.36
N GLU A 82 17.89 -0.64 5.31
CA GLU A 82 17.50 -2.03 5.00
C GLU A 82 18.73 -2.90 4.77
N TYR A 83 19.72 -2.39 4.03
CA TYR A 83 20.97 -3.10 3.75
C TYR A 83 21.79 -3.37 5.01
N VAL A 84 22.05 -2.33 5.83
CA VAL A 84 22.81 -2.49 7.09
C VAL A 84 22.06 -3.39 8.06
N TRP A 85 20.73 -3.29 8.12
CA TRP A 85 19.91 -4.12 8.99
C TRP A 85 19.95 -5.61 8.60
N ALA A 86 19.90 -5.91 7.30
CA ALA A 86 20.04 -7.27 6.78
C ALA A 86 21.45 -7.84 7.05
N LEU A 87 22.50 -7.04 6.80
CA LEU A 87 23.89 -7.45 7.01
C LEU A 87 24.17 -7.82 8.48
N MET A 88 23.52 -7.12 9.41
CA MET A 88 23.68 -7.34 10.86
C MET A 88 22.81 -8.46 11.43
N GLY A 89 22.06 -9.19 10.62
CA GLY A 89 21.20 -10.29 11.08
C GLY A 89 19.92 -9.81 11.75
N MET A 90 19.34 -8.71 11.27
CA MET A 90 18.00 -8.23 11.64
C MET A 90 17.81 -7.88 13.14
N PRO A 91 18.68 -7.05 13.75
CA PRO A 91 18.51 -6.63 15.14
C PRO A 91 17.26 -5.77 15.34
N CYS A 92 16.79 -5.65 16.59
CA CYS A 92 15.70 -4.72 16.92
C CYS A 92 16.17 -3.25 16.76
N GLY A 93 15.26 -2.34 16.38
CA GLY A 93 15.61 -0.95 16.09
C GLY A 93 16.29 -0.21 17.24
N LYS A 94 16.02 -0.60 18.50
CA LYS A 94 16.72 -0.05 19.68
C LYS A 94 18.20 -0.39 19.69
N TYR A 95 18.56 -1.62 19.33
CA TYR A 95 19.95 -2.05 19.24
C TYR A 95 20.63 -1.38 18.04
N LEU A 96 19.91 -1.28 16.93
CA LEU A 96 20.39 -0.64 15.70
C LEU A 96 20.80 0.81 15.94
N VAL A 97 19.97 1.63 16.61
CA VAL A 97 20.33 3.05 16.91
C VAL A 97 21.62 3.17 17.70
N VAL A 98 21.85 2.30 18.69
CA VAL A 98 23.06 2.34 19.52
C VAL A 98 24.30 1.99 18.72
N MET A 99 24.18 1.03 17.80
CA MET A 99 25.32 0.43 17.13
C MET A 99 25.62 0.98 15.74
N VAL A 100 24.66 1.67 15.10
CA VAL A 100 24.84 2.36 13.81
C VAL A 100 26.04 3.30 13.81
N GLY A 101 26.32 3.98 14.93
CA GLY A 101 27.47 4.86 15.07
C GLY A 101 28.81 4.14 15.00
N LEU A 102 28.87 2.88 15.47
CA LEU A 102 30.07 2.04 15.46
C LEU A 102 30.23 1.30 14.13
N TRP A 103 29.13 0.81 13.56
CA TRP A 103 29.20 -0.05 12.38
C TRP A 103 29.35 0.70 11.07
N LEU A 104 28.70 1.86 10.90
CA LEU A 104 28.81 2.62 9.64
C LEU A 104 30.27 2.88 9.22
N PRO A 105 31.20 3.33 10.09
CA PRO A 105 32.59 3.49 9.68
C PRO A 105 33.27 2.16 9.35
N LEU A 106 33.03 1.09 10.11
CA LEU A 106 33.61 -0.24 9.82
C LEU A 106 33.12 -0.83 8.49
N LEU A 107 31.85 -0.61 8.17
CA LEU A 107 31.24 -1.04 6.90
C LEU A 107 31.70 -0.17 5.72
N ALA A 108 32.02 1.11 5.96
CA ALA A 108 32.64 1.96 4.96
C ALA A 108 34.09 1.53 4.67
N GLU A 109 34.86 1.21 5.71
CA GLU A 109 36.26 0.79 5.59
C GLU A 109 36.42 -0.58 4.91
N SER A 110 35.48 -1.50 5.14
CA SER A 110 35.45 -2.82 4.48
C SER A 110 34.99 -2.77 3.03
N GLY A 111 34.46 -1.63 2.56
CA GLY A 111 33.91 -1.47 1.21
C GLY A 111 32.49 -2.02 1.04
N ASP A 112 31.87 -2.55 2.09
CA ASP A 112 30.49 -3.06 2.06
C ASP A 112 29.46 -1.96 1.77
N LEU A 113 29.84 -0.70 2.01
CA LEU A 113 29.05 0.50 1.70
C LEU A 113 29.39 1.14 0.33
N ASP A 114 30.14 0.49 -0.56
CA ASP A 114 30.36 1.00 -1.93
C ASP A 114 29.10 0.80 -2.81
N ARG A 115 28.05 1.54 -2.48
CA ARG A 115 26.71 1.44 -3.09
C ARG A 115 26.19 2.84 -3.42
N PRO A 116 25.39 2.99 -4.48
CA PRO A 116 24.91 4.30 -4.92
C PRO A 116 24.05 5.03 -3.87
N PHE A 117 23.39 4.28 -2.99
CA PHE A 117 22.54 4.82 -1.92
C PHE A 117 23.32 5.14 -0.62
N ALA A 118 24.58 4.69 -0.50
CA ALA A 118 25.38 4.84 0.71
C ALA A 118 26.15 6.16 0.72
N THR A 119 25.42 7.26 0.60
CA THR A 119 26.00 8.61 0.62
C THR A 119 26.31 9.08 2.05
N GLU A 120 27.18 10.08 2.19
CA GLU A 120 27.42 10.73 3.49
C GLU A 120 26.15 11.34 4.07
N ALA A 121 25.28 11.89 3.21
CA ALA A 121 23.97 12.42 3.59
C ALA A 121 23.05 11.31 4.12
N ALA A 122 22.97 10.17 3.42
CA ALA A 122 22.20 9.01 3.87
C ALA A 122 22.72 8.45 5.20
N SER A 123 24.04 8.44 5.40
CA SER A 123 24.68 8.02 6.65
C SER A 123 24.37 8.97 7.81
N ALA A 124 24.36 10.28 7.56
CA ALA A 124 23.99 11.28 8.55
C ALA A 124 22.49 11.20 8.92
N GLU A 125 21.63 11.04 7.92
CA GLU A 125 20.19 10.82 8.11
C GLU A 125 19.91 9.57 8.92
N LEU A 126 20.59 8.45 8.62
CA LEU A 126 20.46 7.19 9.35
C LEU A 126 20.86 7.35 10.83
N LYS A 127 21.96 8.07 11.11
CA LYS A 127 22.38 8.39 12.49
C LYS A 127 21.38 9.28 13.23
N ALA A 128 20.59 10.09 12.51
CA ALA A 128 19.57 10.96 13.09
C ALA A 128 18.22 10.25 13.32
N MET A 129 18.01 9.05 12.79
CA MET A 129 16.74 8.33 12.94
C MET A 129 16.55 7.80 14.35
N SER A 130 15.35 7.98 14.89
CA SER A 130 14.94 7.35 16.15
C SER A 130 14.63 5.86 15.93
N ALA A 131 14.74 5.04 16.99
CA ALA A 131 14.41 3.61 16.93
C ALA A 131 12.97 3.36 16.41
N ALA A 132 12.02 4.19 16.83
CA ALA A 132 10.64 4.11 16.38
C ALA A 132 10.46 4.43 14.88
N THR A 133 11.34 5.26 14.31
CA THR A 133 11.38 5.54 12.87
C THR A 133 11.94 4.35 12.11
N LEU A 134 13.06 3.79 12.59
CA LEU A 134 13.69 2.60 12.00
C LEU A 134 12.69 1.43 11.94
N ASP A 135 12.04 1.11 13.06
CA ASP A 135 11.05 0.01 13.11
C ASP A 135 9.87 0.22 12.13
N ARG A 136 9.42 1.47 11.93
CA ARG A 136 8.36 1.77 10.95
C ARG A 136 8.83 1.55 9.51
N TYR A 137 10.09 1.87 9.21
CA TYR A 137 10.66 1.72 7.89
C TYR A 137 11.05 0.29 7.56
N LEU A 138 11.41 -0.52 8.56
CA LEU A 138 11.73 -1.94 8.41
C LEU A 138 10.48 -2.85 8.34
N LYS A 139 9.31 -2.36 8.78
CA LYS A 139 8.06 -3.12 8.77
C LYS A 139 7.65 -3.71 7.40
N PRO A 140 7.81 -2.99 6.26
CA PRO A 140 7.57 -3.54 4.94
C PRO A 140 8.58 -4.63 4.55
N ALA A 141 9.87 -4.43 4.85
CA ALA A 141 10.93 -5.41 4.57
C ALA A 141 10.67 -6.74 5.28
N LEU A 142 10.32 -6.69 6.57
CA LEU A 142 9.89 -7.88 7.35
C LEU A 142 8.73 -8.68 6.69
N GLY A 143 7.83 -7.99 5.99
CA GLY A 143 6.71 -8.64 5.30
C GLY A 143 7.08 -9.26 3.95
N GLN A 144 8.15 -8.78 3.32
CA GLN A 144 8.68 -9.34 2.08
C GLN A 144 9.55 -10.58 2.35
N ASP A 145 10.32 -10.57 3.43
CA ASP A 145 11.14 -11.73 3.84
C ASP A 145 10.29 -12.92 4.31
N ALA A 146 9.08 -12.68 4.83
CA ALA A 146 8.12 -13.74 5.15
C ALA A 146 7.69 -14.55 3.91
N HIS A 147 7.81 -13.99 2.70
CA HIS A 147 7.62 -14.73 1.45
C HIS A 147 8.91 -15.43 0.98
N GLN A 148 10.08 -14.94 1.36
CA GLN A 148 11.38 -15.49 0.97
C GLN A 148 11.82 -16.67 1.87
N GLY A 149 11.43 -16.67 3.15
CA GLY A 149 11.78 -17.72 4.12
C GLY A 149 11.19 -19.13 3.84
N HIS A 150 10.41 -19.31 2.77
CA HIS A 150 10.01 -20.65 2.30
C HIS A 150 11.00 -21.26 1.29
N LEU A 151 11.93 -20.47 0.73
CA LEU A 151 12.87 -20.94 -0.30
C LEU A 151 14.24 -21.33 0.28
N ASP A 152 14.61 -20.84 1.46
CA ASP A 152 15.94 -21.08 2.04
C ASP A 152 16.06 -22.42 2.80
N ASP A 153 14.94 -23.12 3.03
CA ASP A 153 14.95 -24.44 3.68
C ASP A 153 15.36 -25.59 2.72
N GLN A 154 15.37 -25.34 1.40
CA GLN A 154 15.82 -26.33 0.41
C GLN A 154 17.30 -26.21 0.03
N THR A 155 17.95 -25.07 0.29
CA THR A 155 19.37 -24.86 -0.07
C THR A 155 20.34 -25.38 0.99
N VAL A 156 19.92 -25.47 2.26
CA VAL A 156 20.77 -26.02 3.34
C VAL A 156 20.86 -27.55 3.32
N ALA A 157 19.83 -28.24 2.79
CA ALA A 157 19.82 -29.71 2.70
C ALA A 157 20.69 -30.30 1.56
N ALA A 158 21.22 -29.46 0.66
CA ALA A 158 22.05 -29.91 -0.47
C ALA A 158 23.57 -29.80 -0.21
N ALA A 159 23.98 -29.37 0.98
CA ALA A 159 25.39 -29.13 1.33
C ALA A 159 25.89 -29.91 2.56
N ALA A 160 25.20 -30.98 2.95
CA ALA A 160 25.66 -31.95 3.96
C ALA A 160 25.86 -33.32 3.31
#